data_AF-A0A2S0Q6H3-F1
#
_entry.id   AF-A0A2S0Q6H3-F1
#
_cell.length_a   1.000
_cell.length_b   1.000
_cell.length_c   1.000
_cell.angle_alpha   90.00
_cell.angle_beta   90.00
_cell.angle_gamma   90.00
#
_symmetry.space_group_name_H-M   'P 1'
#
loop_
_entity.id
_entity.type
_entity.pdbx_description
1 polymer ?
#
loop_
_entity_poly.entity_id
_entity_poly.type
_entity_poly.pdbx_seq_one_letter_code
_entity_poly.pdbx_strand_id
1 'polypeptide(L)'
;MTLTFNLDKYKELLTAYLPKLIKTEAENEQALAIVEDLMHRERTPEENEVYQLLITLIEKFEQEYYQPSQQKNPRDMLLFILEESDKNKEDLVAVLGSEDIFNNIVNGQEKINTEQSRKLGYFFHVDSSLFME
;
A
#
# COMPACT_ATOMS: atom_id res chain seq x y z
N MET A 1 -13.13 26.88 25.83
CA MET A 1 -11.74 27.01 26.29
C MET A 1 -10.86 26.97 25.05
N THR A 2 -10.06 28.01 24.79
CA THR A 2 -9.16 28.05 23.63
C THR A 2 -8.01 27.09 23.88
N LEU A 3 -8.09 25.89 23.28
CA LEU A 3 -6.99 24.93 23.23
C LEU A 3 -5.80 25.63 22.56
N THR A 4 -4.89 26.13 23.38
CA THR A 4 -3.75 26.91 22.93
C THR A 4 -2.65 25.91 22.61
N PHE A 5 -2.15 25.92 21.38
CA PHE A 5 -1.10 25.02 20.92
C PHE A 5 0.16 25.18 21.78
N ASN A 6 0.63 24.09 22.39
CA ASN A 6 1.81 24.07 23.25
C ASN A 6 3.04 23.65 22.46
N LEU A 7 3.93 24.62 22.20
CA LEU A 7 5.17 24.39 21.45
C LEU A 7 6.14 23.44 22.15
N ASP A 8 6.21 23.44 23.48
CA ASP A 8 7.13 22.57 24.21
C ASP A 8 6.66 21.12 24.19
N LYS A 9 5.35 20.90 24.34
CA LYS A 9 4.75 19.57 24.13
C LYS A 9 4.97 19.09 22.69
N TYR A 10 4.82 19.97 21.70
CA TYR A 10 5.11 19.61 20.30
C TYR A 10 6.58 19.22 20.09
N LYS A 11 7.54 19.94 20.68
CA LYS A 11 8.97 19.58 20.62
C LYS A 11 9.25 18.21 21.25
N GLU A 12 8.60 17.89 22.38
CA GLU A 12 8.71 16.59 23.02
C GLU A 12 8.22 15.48 22.08
N LEU A 13 7.06 15.66 21.45
CA LEU A 13 6.54 14.70 20.47
C LEU A 13 7.46 14.54 19.25
N LEU A 14 8.00 15.64 18.72
CA LEU A 14 8.97 15.57 17.62
C LEU A 14 10.26 14.84 18.02
N THR A 15 10.69 14.98 19.26
CA THR A 15 11.88 14.27 19.79
C THR A 15 11.58 12.80 20.03
N ALA A 16 10.35 12.45 20.40
CA ALA A 16 9.93 11.08 20.62
C ALA A 16 9.79 10.30 19.30
N TYR A 17 9.16 10.91 18.28
CA TYR A 17 8.88 10.24 17.00
C TYR A 17 9.95 10.46 15.92
N LEU A 18 10.81 11.49 16.08
CA LEU A 18 11.88 11.85 15.15
C LEU A 18 11.45 11.78 13.67
N PRO A 19 10.35 12.46 13.27
CA PRO A 19 9.83 12.36 11.93
C PRO A 19 10.87 12.83 10.91
N LYS A 20 11.10 12.02 9.90
CA LYS A 20 12.02 12.26 8.79
C LYS A 20 11.37 11.84 7.48
N LEU A 21 11.94 12.28 6.36
CA LEU A 21 11.54 11.77 5.05
C LEU A 21 11.71 10.24 5.03
N ILE A 22 10.63 9.56 4.68
CA ILE A 22 10.57 8.10 4.53
C ILE A 22 11.21 7.77 3.17
N LYS A 23 12.18 6.86 3.17
CA LYS A 23 12.93 6.46 1.98
C LYS A 23 12.91 4.95 1.73
N THR A 24 12.49 4.17 2.72
CA THR A 24 12.41 2.71 2.64
C THR A 24 11.06 2.22 3.15
N GLU A 25 10.69 1.02 2.71
CA GLU A 25 9.46 0.34 3.16
C GLU A 25 9.45 0.13 4.68
N ALA A 26 10.57 -0.30 5.26
CA ALA A 26 10.70 -0.47 6.72
C ALA A 26 10.51 0.85 7.50
N GLU A 27 10.93 1.99 6.93
CA GLU A 27 10.64 3.31 7.53
C GLU A 27 9.16 3.68 7.38
N ASN A 28 8.49 3.25 6.30
CA ASN A 28 7.06 3.43 6.08
C ASN A 28 6.22 2.63 7.09
N GLU A 29 6.55 1.36 7.28
CA GLU A 29 5.89 0.48 8.27
C GLU A 29 6.00 1.03 9.69
N GLN A 30 7.17 1.55 10.06
CA GLN A 30 7.36 2.21 11.36
C GLN A 30 6.48 3.46 11.51
N ALA A 31 6.40 4.28 10.47
CA ALA A 31 5.55 5.47 10.48
C ALA A 31 4.06 5.10 10.56
N LEU A 32 3.63 4.08 9.82
CA LEU A 32 2.26 3.54 9.85
C LEU A 32 1.88 3.06 11.25
N ALA A 33 2.74 2.30 11.92
CA ALA A 33 2.47 1.83 13.28
C ALA A 33 2.25 2.98 14.28
N ILE A 34 2.98 4.09 14.13
CA ILE A 34 2.80 5.29 14.96
C ILE A 34 1.47 5.97 14.64
N VAL A 35 1.14 6.10 13.36
CA VAL A 35 -0.14 6.69 12.90
C VAL A 35 -1.32 5.87 13.42
N GLU A 36 -1.26 4.54 13.34
CA GLU A 36 -2.28 3.64 13.87
C GLU A 36 -2.50 3.83 15.37
N ASP A 37 -1.42 3.90 16.17
CA ASP A 37 -1.52 4.17 17.61
C ASP A 37 -2.13 5.56 17.89
N LEU A 38 -1.85 6.56 17.06
CA LEU A 38 -2.46 7.89 17.15
C LEU A 38 -3.94 7.93 16.71
N MET A 39 -4.38 7.04 15.81
CA MET A 39 -5.78 6.96 15.36
C MET A 39 -6.72 6.48 16.46
N HIS A 40 -6.26 5.59 17.34
CA HIS A 40 -7.10 4.93 18.34
C HIS A 40 -7.31 5.74 19.63
N ARG A 41 -6.80 6.98 19.71
CA ARG A 41 -6.89 7.83 20.90
C ARG A 41 -7.44 9.23 20.61
N GLU A 42 -7.96 9.87 21.65
CA GLU A 42 -8.28 11.30 21.65
C GLU A 42 -6.98 12.11 21.60
N ARG A 43 -6.72 12.76 20.46
CA ARG A 43 -5.47 13.50 20.20
C ARG A 43 -5.57 14.93 20.72
N THR A 44 -4.51 15.39 21.37
CA THR A 44 -4.35 16.83 21.63
C THR A 44 -4.00 17.58 20.33
N PRO A 45 -4.13 18.92 20.27
CA PRO A 45 -3.76 19.67 19.07
C PRO A 45 -2.34 19.38 18.56
N GLU A 46 -1.38 19.18 19.47
CA GLU A 46 0.02 18.87 19.14
C GLU A 46 0.19 17.46 18.57
N GLU A 47 -0.52 16.48 19.13
CA GLU A 47 -0.54 15.11 18.60
C GLU A 47 -1.21 15.06 17.24
N ASN A 48 -2.25 15.88 17.02
CA ASN A 48 -2.90 16.01 15.72
C ASN A 48 -1.95 16.61 14.67
N GLU A 49 -1.13 17.60 15.01
CA GLU A 49 -0.11 18.13 14.08
C GLU A 49 0.94 17.08 13.70
N VAL A 50 1.46 16.31 14.67
CA VAL A 50 2.39 15.22 14.38
C VAL A 50 1.74 14.14 13.52
N TYR A 51 0.49 13.79 13.81
CA TYR A 51 -0.29 12.84 13.04
C TYR A 51 -0.41 13.28 11.57
N GLN A 52 -0.80 14.53 11.32
CA GLN A 52 -0.91 15.07 9.96
C GLN A 52 0.44 15.10 9.24
N LEU A 53 1.52 15.43 9.95
CA LEU A 53 2.88 15.39 9.41
C LEU A 53 3.26 13.98 8.97
N LEU A 54 3.05 12.97 9.82
CA LEU A 54 3.38 11.58 9.52
C LEU A 54 2.57 11.05 8.33
N ILE A 55 1.27 11.33 8.28
CA ILE A 55 0.43 10.97 7.12
C ILE A 55 0.99 11.58 5.84
N THR A 56 1.31 12.87 5.85
CA THR A 56 1.85 13.56 4.67
C THR A 56 3.15 12.92 4.18
N LEU A 57 4.01 12.47 5.11
CA LEU A 57 5.27 11.80 4.79
C LEU A 57 5.05 10.40 4.21
N ILE A 58 4.12 9.64 4.78
CA ILE A 58 3.71 8.31 4.30
C ILE A 58 3.12 8.44 2.90
N GLU A 59 2.10 9.28 2.73
CA GLU A 59 1.46 9.51 1.43
C GLU A 59 2.46 9.93 0.36
N LYS A 60 3.41 10.81 0.70
CA LYS A 60 4.48 11.20 -0.22
C LYS A 60 5.35 10.01 -0.60
N PHE A 61 5.80 9.22 0.37
CA PHE A 61 6.61 8.04 0.10
C PHE A 61 5.83 7.03 -0.75
N GLU A 62 4.59 6.71 -0.39
CA GLU A 62 3.75 5.79 -1.14
C GLU A 62 3.45 6.30 -2.55
N GLN A 63 3.22 7.60 -2.70
CA GLN A 63 3.10 8.21 -4.01
C GLN A 63 4.39 8.16 -4.80
N GLU A 64 5.58 8.19 -4.21
CA GLU A 64 6.84 8.11 -4.97
C GLU A 64 7.28 6.66 -5.23
N TYR A 65 7.02 5.78 -4.26
CA TYR A 65 7.48 4.39 -4.21
C TYR A 65 6.47 3.43 -4.84
N TYR A 66 5.18 3.65 -4.61
CA TYR A 66 4.08 2.89 -5.21
C TYR A 66 3.38 3.65 -6.36
N GLN A 67 4.00 4.73 -6.87
CA GLN A 67 3.43 5.52 -7.96
C GLN A 67 3.06 4.62 -9.15
N PRO A 68 1.86 4.78 -9.75
CA PRO A 68 1.45 4.02 -10.95
C PRO A 68 2.35 4.22 -12.18
N SER A 69 3.28 5.18 -12.14
CA SER A 69 4.22 5.51 -13.20
C SER A 69 5.45 4.59 -13.23
N GLN A 70 5.75 3.89 -12.15
CA GLN A 70 6.51 2.64 -12.22
C GLN A 70 5.47 1.56 -12.52
N GLN A 71 5.33 1.25 -13.82
CA GLN A 71 4.44 0.21 -14.34
C GLN A 71 4.32 -0.93 -13.33
N LYS A 72 3.21 -0.99 -12.58
CA LYS A 72 2.92 -2.17 -11.78
C LYS A 72 2.92 -3.30 -12.77
N ASN A 73 3.97 -4.13 -12.73
CA ASN A 73 4.01 -5.30 -13.58
C ASN A 73 2.69 -6.01 -13.30
N PRO A 74 1.88 -6.35 -14.31
CA PRO A 74 0.60 -7.02 -14.10
C PRO A 74 0.70 -8.20 -13.13
N ARG A 75 1.89 -8.83 -13.05
CA ARG A 75 2.28 -9.81 -12.03
C ARG A 75 2.21 -9.28 -10.58
N ASP A 76 2.83 -8.15 -10.26
CA ASP A 76 2.89 -7.63 -8.90
C ASP A 76 1.50 -7.18 -8.43
N MET A 77 0.71 -6.61 -9.34
CA MET A 77 -0.70 -6.32 -9.08
C MET A 77 -1.51 -7.59 -8.85
N LEU A 78 -1.27 -8.65 -9.63
CA LEU A 78 -1.92 -9.94 -9.45
C LEU A 78 -1.61 -10.55 -8.07
N LEU A 79 -0.34 -10.51 -7.65
CA LEU A 79 0.07 -11.03 -6.34
C LEU A 79 -0.53 -10.22 -5.20
N PHE A 80 -0.49 -8.89 -5.29
CA PHE A 80 -1.08 -8.01 -4.29
C PHE A 80 -2.58 -8.25 -4.14
N ILE A 81 -3.33 -8.30 -5.26
CA ILE A 81 -4.77 -8.53 -5.21
C ILE A 81 -5.10 -9.95 -4.74
N LEU A 82 -4.27 -10.95 -5.08
CA LEU A 82 -4.45 -12.31 -4.59
C LEU A 82 -4.27 -12.38 -3.06
N GLU A 83 -3.24 -11.71 -2.52
CA GLU A 83 -2.94 -11.66 -1.08
C GLU A 83 -4.02 -10.92 -0.28
N GLU A 84 -4.53 -9.81 -0.81
CA GLU A 84 -5.62 -9.03 -0.21
C GLU A 84 -7.01 -9.65 -0.41
N SER A 85 -7.13 -10.68 -1.25
CA SER A 85 -8.40 -11.36 -1.53
C SER A 85 -8.54 -12.67 -0.75
N ASP A 86 -9.75 -13.00 -0.33
CA ASP A 86 -10.08 -14.33 0.23
C ASP A 86 -10.08 -15.47 -0.84
N LYS A 87 -9.38 -15.30 -1.97
CA LYS A 87 -9.42 -16.22 -3.11
C LYS A 87 -8.23 -17.17 -3.10
N ASN A 88 -8.49 -18.43 -3.41
CA ASN A 88 -7.45 -19.45 -3.39
C ASN A 88 -6.64 -19.46 -4.70
N LYS A 89 -5.36 -19.82 -4.58
CA LYS A 89 -4.46 -20.05 -5.72
C LYS A 89 -5.03 -21.06 -6.72
N GLU A 90 -5.73 -22.08 -6.24
CA GLU A 90 -6.34 -23.13 -7.07
C GLU A 90 -7.41 -22.56 -8.03
N ASP A 91 -8.25 -21.65 -7.53
CA ASP A 91 -9.26 -20.98 -8.35
C ASP A 91 -8.60 -20.07 -9.40
N LEU A 92 -7.50 -19.41 -9.02
CA LEU A 92 -6.75 -18.57 -9.94
C LEU A 92 -6.09 -19.38 -11.06
N VAL A 93 -5.56 -20.56 -10.75
CA VAL A 93 -5.04 -21.52 -11.74
C VAL A 93 -6.15 -21.94 -12.71
N ALA A 94 -7.36 -22.20 -12.21
CA ALA A 94 -8.51 -22.53 -13.05
C ALA A 94 -8.92 -21.38 -14.00
N VAL A 95 -8.81 -20.12 -13.54
CA VAL A 95 -9.09 -18.92 -14.35
C VAL A 95 -8.04 -18.73 -15.46
N LEU A 96 -6.76 -18.93 -15.14
CA LEU A 96 -5.65 -18.81 -16.09
C LEU A 96 -5.57 -20.01 -17.06
N GLY A 97 -6.13 -21.16 -16.66
CA GLY A 97 -6.32 -22.36 -17.48
C GLY A 97 -5.25 -23.43 -17.33
N SER A 98 -4.10 -23.11 -16.72
CA SER A 98 -3.05 -24.08 -16.41
C SER A 98 -2.19 -23.60 -15.24
N GLU A 99 -1.71 -24.53 -14.42
CA GLU A 99 -0.76 -24.26 -13.35
C GLU A 99 0.60 -23.79 -13.89
N ASP A 100 0.98 -24.27 -15.08
CA ASP A 100 2.21 -23.84 -15.76
C ASP A 100 2.15 -22.35 -16.10
N ILE A 101 1.02 -21.88 -16.63
CA ILE A 101 0.80 -20.47 -16.96
C ILE A 101 0.83 -19.61 -15.70
N PHE A 102 0.16 -20.07 -14.63
CA PHE A 102 0.22 -19.38 -13.34
C PHE A 102 1.66 -19.27 -12.83
N ASN A 103 2.41 -20.37 -12.79
CA ASN A 103 3.79 -20.37 -12.32
C ASN A 103 4.69 -19.51 -13.21
N ASN A 104 4.51 -19.54 -14.52
CA ASN A 104 5.28 -18.69 -15.45
C ASN A 104 5.00 -17.20 -15.20
N ILE A 105 3.75 -16.80 -14.99
CA ILE A 105 3.37 -15.42 -14.66
C ILE A 105 3.94 -15.02 -13.29
N VAL A 106 3.77 -15.86 -12.27
CA VAL A 106 4.28 -15.63 -10.91
C VAL A 106 5.81 -15.67 -10.84
N ASN A 107 6.50 -16.33 -11.77
CA ASN A 107 7.96 -16.30 -11.89
C ASN A 107 8.46 -15.21 -12.84
N GLY A 108 7.56 -14.45 -13.50
CA GLY A 108 7.92 -13.41 -14.46
C GLY A 108 8.47 -13.92 -15.79
N GLN A 109 8.25 -15.20 -16.10
CA GLN A 109 8.64 -15.84 -17.37
C GLN A 109 7.62 -15.58 -18.49
N GLU A 110 6.37 -15.28 -18.13
CA GLU A 110 5.28 -15.00 -19.07
C GLU A 110 4.50 -13.75 -18.63
N LYS A 111 4.05 -12.95 -19.60
CA LYS A 111 3.26 -11.73 -19.35
C LYS A 111 1.76 -12.04 -19.43
N ILE A 112 0.97 -11.28 -18.67
CA ILE A 112 -0.49 -11.39 -18.70
C ILE A 112 -1.00 -10.81 -20.03
N ASN A 113 -1.69 -11.61 -20.82
CA ASN A 113 -2.29 -11.17 -22.08
C ASN A 113 -3.67 -10.53 -21.85
N THR A 114 -4.23 -9.89 -22.89
CA THR A 114 -5.52 -9.17 -22.81
C THR A 114 -6.72 -10.07 -22.46
N GLU A 115 -6.68 -11.35 -22.83
CA GLU A 115 -7.76 -12.27 -22.45
C GLU A 115 -7.66 -12.68 -20.99
N GLN A 116 -6.44 -12.96 -20.52
CA GLN A 116 -6.15 -13.26 -19.11
C GLN A 116 -6.48 -12.04 -18.23
N SER A 117 -6.11 -10.83 -18.62
CA SER A 117 -6.42 -9.61 -17.84
C SER A 117 -7.92 -9.40 -17.68
N ARG A 118 -8.73 -9.67 -18.71
CA ARG A 118 -10.20 -9.66 -18.61
C ARG A 118 -10.72 -10.72 -17.65
N LYS A 119 -10.24 -11.96 -17.77
CA LYS A 119 -10.63 -13.06 -16.88
C LYS A 119 -10.30 -12.76 -15.42
N LEU A 120 -9.11 -12.21 -15.17
CA LEU A 120 -8.66 -11.76 -13.85
C LEU A 120 -9.52 -10.61 -13.33
N GLY A 121 -9.83 -9.61 -14.16
CA GLY A 121 -10.74 -8.52 -13.80
C GLY A 121 -12.12 -9.04 -13.35
N TYR A 122 -12.70 -9.99 -14.11
CA TYR A 122 -13.97 -10.64 -13.72
C TYR A 122 -13.83 -11.47 -12.43
N PHE A 123 -12.74 -12.21 -12.27
CA PHE A 123 -12.51 -13.05 -11.10
C PHE A 123 -12.37 -12.24 -9.82
N PHE A 124 -11.60 -11.17 -9.86
CA PHE A 124 -11.33 -10.27 -8.72
C PHE A 124 -12.36 -9.16 -8.55
N HIS A 125 -13.28 -8.99 -9.51
CA HIS A 125 -14.24 -7.86 -9.54
C HIS A 125 -13.54 -6.49 -9.56
N VAL A 126 -12.43 -6.41 -10.30
CA VAL A 126 -11.64 -5.18 -10.48
C VAL A 126 -11.52 -4.83 -11.95
N ASP A 127 -11.06 -3.61 -12.24
CA ASP A 127 -10.84 -3.19 -13.63
C ASP A 127 -9.71 -4.02 -14.29
N SER A 128 -9.98 -4.54 -15.49
CA SER A 128 -9.01 -5.39 -16.21
C SER A 128 -7.74 -4.65 -16.62
N SER A 129 -7.77 -3.31 -16.71
CA SER A 129 -6.60 -2.49 -17.02
C SER A 129 -5.50 -2.59 -15.97
N LEU A 130 -5.83 -3.01 -14.74
CA LEU A 130 -4.85 -3.25 -13.67
C LEU A 130 -3.89 -4.40 -13.98
N PHE A 131 -4.28 -5.30 -14.90
CA PHE A 131 -3.46 -6.43 -15.34
C PHE A 131 -3.01 -6.29 -16.80
N MET A 132 -3.15 -5.11 -17.40
CA MET A 132 -2.66 -4.82 -18.75
C MET A 132 -1.33 -4.07 -18.67
N GLU A 133 -0.40 -4.40 -19.58
CA GLU A 133 0.77 -3.56 -19.86
C GLU A 133 0.46 -2.44 -20.85
#